data_AF-A0A531LMP3-F1
#
_entry.id   AF-A0A531LMP3-F1
#
_cell.length_a   1.000
_cell.length_b   1.000
_cell.length_c   1.000
_cell.angle_alpha   90.00
_cell.angle_beta   90.00
_cell.angle_gamma   90.00
#
_symmetry.space_group_name_H-M   'P 1'
#
loop_
_entity.id
_entity.type
_entity.pdbx_description
1 polymer ?
#
loop_
_entity_poly.entity_id
_entity_poly.type
_entity_poly.pdbx_seq_one_letter_code
_entity_poly.pdbx_strand_id
1 'polypeptide(L)' 'NVVRGVFETIDEDCRFVIRDDEGTVLTVAAGDVHFGAVASARV' A
#
# COMPACT_ATOMS: atom_id res chain seq x y z
N ASN A 1 -9.92 8.88 1.85
CA ASN A 1 -8.51 9.34 1.70
C ASN A 1 -7.82 8.38 0.75
N VAL A 2 -7.02 8.85 -0.21
CA VAL A 2 -6.38 7.97 -1.21
C VAL A 2 -4.89 7.94 -0.92
N VAL A 3 -4.35 6.75 -0.65
CA VAL A 3 -2.92 6.52 -0.43
C VAL A 3 -2.28 6.12 -1.76
N ARG A 4 -1.10 6.66 -2.06
CA ARG A 4 -0.31 6.32 -3.24
C ARG A 4 1.10 5.96 -2.81
N GLY A 5 1.67 4.93 -3.42
CA GLY A 5 3.01 4.45 -3.10
C GLY A 5 3.26 3.07 -3.68
N VAL A 6 4.43 2.52 -3.37
CA VAL A 6 4.81 1.16 -3.73
C VAL A 6 4.34 0.22 -2.62
N PHE A 7 3.64 -0.84 -3.00
CA PHE A 7 3.36 -1.95 -2.10
C PHE A 7 4.64 -2.76 -1.88
N GLU A 8 5.13 -2.81 -0.64
CA GLU A 8 6.34 -3.54 -0.31
C GLU A 8 6.03 -4.99 0.09
N THR A 9 5.12 -5.17 1.06
CA THR A 9 4.76 -6.48 1.62
C THR A 9 3.48 -6.41 2.45
N ILE A 10 3.02 -7.57 2.93
CA ILE A 10 2.07 -7.69 4.05
C ILE A 10 2.89 -7.95 5.32
N ASP A 11 2.56 -7.28 6.42
CA ASP A 11 3.20 -7.47 7.72
C ASP A 11 2.58 -8.63 8.53
N GLU A 12 3.14 -8.91 9.71
CA GLU A 12 2.69 -10.00 10.60
C GLU A 12 1.27 -9.80 11.14
N ASP A 13 0.81 -8.55 11.20
CA ASP A 13 -0.55 -8.19 11.62
C ASP A 13 -1.55 -8.19 10.44
N CYS A 14 -1.14 -8.75 9.29
CA CYS A 14 -1.94 -8.83 8.09
C CYS A 14 -2.36 -7.44 7.54
N ARG A 15 -1.45 -6.46 7.60
CA ARG A 15 -1.63 -5.13 7.01
C ARG A 15 -0.74 -4.94 5.79
N PHE A 16 -1.23 -4.18 4.82
CA PHE A 16 -0.47 -3.73 3.66
C PHE A 16 0.56 -2.69 4.09
N VAL A 17 1.82 -2.92 3.75
CA VAL A 17 2.92 -1.97 3.93
C VAL A 17 3.14 -1.21 2.63
N ILE A 18 2.88 0.09 2.64
CA ILE A 18 3.03 0.99 1.50
C ILE A 18 4.14 1.99 1.82
N ARG A 19 5.11 2.12 0.91
CA ARG A 19 6.10 3.20 0.96
C ARG A 19 5.74 4.29 -0.04
N ASP A 20 5.63 5.53 0.43
CA ASP A 20 5.47 6.68 -0.46
C ASP A 20 6.79 7.13 -1.09
N ASP A 21 6.74 8.14 -1.94
CA ASP A 21 7.89 8.68 -2.65
C ASP A 21 8.88 9.45 -1.75
N GLU A 22 8.43 9.91 -0.58
CA GLU A 22 9.28 10.52 0.45
C GLU A 22 9.93 9.48 1.38
N GLY A 23 9.58 8.21 1.22
CA GLY A 23 10.10 7.08 2.01
C GLY A 23 9.34 6.81 3.28
N THR A 24 8.22 7.51 3.53
CA THR A 24 7.32 7.26 4.66
C THR A 24 6.63 5.92 4.49
N VAL A 25 6.51 5.19 5.60
CA VAL A 25 5.83 3.90 5.65
C VAL A 25 4.43 4.09 6.20
N LEU A 26 3.44 3.62 5.43
CA LEU A 26 2.03 3.61 5.78
C LEU A 26 1.55 2.16 5.89
N THR A 27 0.80 1.85 6.95
CA THR A 27 0.15 0.54 7.13
C THR A 27 -1.36 0.66 6.94
N VAL A 28 -1.94 -0.25 6.16
CA VAL A 28 -3.38 -0.28 5.90
C VAL A 28 -3.92 -1.67 6.20
N ALA A 29 -4.93 -1.77 7.07
CA ALA A 29 -5.53 -3.04 7.40
C ALA A 29 -6.17 -3.70 6.17
N ALA A 30 -6.02 -5.02 6.02
CA ALA A 30 -6.47 -5.70 4.82
C ALA A 30 -8.00 -5.69 4.61
N GLY A 31 -8.80 -5.40 5.65
CA GLY A 31 -10.24 -5.23 5.54
C GLY A 31 -10.68 -3.84 5.04
N ASP A 32 -9.79 -2.85 5.11
CA ASP A 32 -10.10 -1.44 4.83
C ASP A 32 -9.61 -0.99 3.45
N VAL A 33 -9.13 -1.93 2.63
CA VAL A 33 -8.70 -1.65 1.25
C VAL A 33 -9.84 -1.84 0.27
N HIS A 34 -10.09 -0.81 -0.53
CA HIS A 34 -10.75 -0.97 -1.82
C HIS A 34 -9.71 -0.62 -2.89
N PHE A 35 -9.23 -1.63 -3.61
CA PHE A 35 -8.29 -1.41 -4.70
C PHE A 35 -9.02 -0.65 -5.81
N GLY A 36 -8.78 0.67 -5.91
CA GLY A 36 -9.10 1.44 -7.10
C GLY A 36 -8.29 0.94 -8.31
N ALA A 37 -8.51 1.54 -9.49
CA ALA A 37 -7.84 1.18 -10.74
C ALA A 37 -6.37 0.77 -10.52
N VAL A 38 -6.10 -0.53 -10.69
CA VAL A 38 -4.79 -1.13 -10.40
C VAL A 38 -3.77 -0.51 -11.35
N ALA A 39 -3.00 0.45 -10.85
CA ALA A 39 -1.80 0.92 -11.53
C ALA A 39 -0.70 -0.09 -11.20
N SER A 40 -0.54 -1.11 -12.05
CA SER A 40 0.66 -1.92 -12.01
C SER A 40 1.86 -1.01 -12.32
N ALA A 41 2.88 -1.05 -11.48
CA ALA A 41 4.16 -0.45 -11.83
C ALA A 41 4.66 -1.15 -13.10
N ARG A 42 4.86 -0.38 -14.18
CA ARG A 42 5.57 -0.92 -15.35
C ARG A 42 7.03 -1.10 -14.97
N VAL A 43 7.51 -2.33 -15.10
CA VAL A 43 8.94 -2.67 -15.15
C VAL A 43 9.51 -2.36 -16.52
#